data_AF-A0A8J5F0I8-F1
#
_entry.id   AF-A0A8J5F0I8-F1
#
_cell.length_a   1.000
_cell.length_b   1.000
_cell.length_c   1.000
_cell.angle_alpha   90.00
_cell.angle_beta   90.00
_cell.angle_gamma   90.00
#
_symmetry.space_group_name_H-M   'P 1'
#
loop_
_entity.id
_entity.type
_entity.pdbx_description
1 polymer ?
#
loop_
_entity_poly.entity_id
_entity_poly.type
_entity_poly.pdbx_seq_one_letter_code
_entity_poly.pdbx_strand_id
1 'polypeptide(L)'
;MLEKFDFPKGILPEGVQSYELKGDGSFTVFLAGDCKFKVDGGYVLKYGRKITGKVEAGALTNLKGVSVKILFAWFSIGSVARSDAALNFYVGPLSASFPVSNFEECPSCSCGFDCATAAAALSAES
;
A
#
# COMPACT_ATOMS: atom_id res chain seq x y z
N MET A 1 -13.37 -0.41 0.93
CA MET A 1 -13.62 0.91 1.58
C MET A 1 -13.05 2.08 0.78
N LEU A 2 -11.72 2.14 0.58
CA LEU A 2 -11.11 3.08 -0.36
C LEU A 2 -11.60 2.84 -1.81
N GLU A 3 -12.09 1.63 -2.08
CA GLU A 3 -12.83 1.27 -3.30
C GLU A 3 -14.05 2.17 -3.58
N LYS A 4 -14.69 2.72 -2.54
CA LYS A 4 -15.79 3.68 -2.73
C LYS A 4 -15.32 5.00 -3.34
N PHE A 5 -14.00 5.25 -3.32
CA PHE A 5 -13.33 6.43 -3.85
C PHE A 5 -12.45 6.07 -5.06
N ASP A 6 -12.77 4.97 -5.74
CA ASP A 6 -12.11 4.50 -6.95
C ASP A 6 -10.67 3.98 -6.70
N PHE A 7 -10.35 3.48 -5.51
CA PHE A 7 -9.04 2.82 -5.27
C PHE A 7 -9.16 1.29 -5.28
N PRO A 8 -8.23 0.57 -5.94
CA PRO A 8 -8.24 -0.89 -5.90
C PRO A 8 -7.95 -1.41 -4.48
N LYS A 9 -8.48 -2.58 -4.14
CA LYS A 9 -8.34 -3.16 -2.79
C LYS A 9 -6.88 -3.39 -2.40
N GLY A 10 -6.01 -3.72 -3.35
CA GLY A 10 -4.58 -3.98 -3.15
C GLY A 10 -3.73 -2.76 -2.84
N ILE A 11 -4.33 -1.57 -2.71
CA ILE A 11 -3.63 -0.38 -2.21
C ILE A 11 -3.23 -0.53 -0.73
N LEU A 12 -3.89 -1.43 0.02
CA LEU A 12 -3.55 -1.77 1.39
C LEU A 12 -3.12 -3.25 1.48
N PRO A 13 -2.14 -3.57 2.34
CA PRO A 13 -1.78 -4.96 2.59
C PRO A 13 -2.88 -5.71 3.32
N GLU A 14 -2.82 -7.04 3.27
CA GLU A 14 -3.65 -7.90 4.09
C GLU A 14 -3.37 -7.71 5.59
N GLY A 15 -4.33 -8.11 6.44
CA GLY A 15 -4.17 -8.02 7.89
C GLY A 15 -4.48 -6.65 8.49
N VAL A 16 -5.31 -5.85 7.82
CA VAL A 16 -5.95 -4.67 8.41
C VAL A 16 -6.82 -5.11 9.59
N GLN A 17 -6.53 -4.56 10.77
CA GLN A 17 -7.21 -4.88 12.04
C GLN A 17 -8.42 -3.98 12.28
N SER A 18 -8.28 -2.69 11.97
CA SER A 18 -9.37 -1.74 12.11
C SER A 18 -9.22 -0.56 11.16
N TYR A 19 -10.34 0.11 10.93
CA TYR A 19 -10.45 1.20 10.00
C TYR A 19 -11.45 2.24 10.51
N GLU A 20 -11.10 3.52 10.32
CA GLU A 20 -11.98 4.66 10.53
C GLU A 20 -12.01 5.55 9.28
N LEU A 21 -13.21 5.96 8.85
CA LEU A 21 -13.41 7.07 7.92
C LEU A 21 -14.30 8.11 8.57
N LYS A 22 -13.88 9.35 8.51
CA LYS A 22 -14.66 10.51 8.93
C LYS A 22 -15.37 11.13 7.72
N GLY A 23 -16.46 11.86 7.98
CA GLY A 23 -17.27 12.49 6.93
C GLY A 23 -16.52 13.54 6.10
N ASP A 24 -15.39 14.05 6.58
CA ASP A 24 -14.50 14.96 5.87
C ASP A 24 -13.48 14.25 4.94
N GLY A 25 -13.56 12.91 4.84
CA GLY A 25 -12.62 12.10 4.06
C GLY A 25 -11.34 11.72 4.82
N SER A 26 -11.16 12.17 6.07
CA SER A 26 -10.01 11.75 6.87
C SER A 26 -10.14 10.28 7.26
N PHE A 27 -9.11 9.47 6.98
CA PHE A 27 -9.10 8.05 7.30
C PHE A 27 -7.93 7.64 8.18
N THR A 28 -8.13 6.56 8.93
CA THR A 28 -7.08 5.85 9.68
C THR A 28 -7.25 4.36 9.49
N VAL A 29 -6.14 3.68 9.19
CA VAL A 29 -6.05 2.21 9.08
C VAL A 29 -5.05 1.74 10.12
N PHE A 30 -5.40 0.68 10.85
CA PHE A 30 -4.49 0.00 11.77
C PHE A 30 -4.18 -1.41 11.27
N LEU A 31 -2.89 -1.73 11.19
CA LEU A 31 -2.37 -3.06 10.93
C LEU A 31 -2.00 -3.76 12.24
N ALA A 32 -1.77 -5.07 12.19
CA ALA A 32 -1.24 -5.82 13.34
C ALA A 32 0.15 -5.32 13.78
N GLY A 33 0.96 -4.86 12.82
CA GLY A 33 2.31 -4.35 13.05
C GLY A 33 2.86 -3.61 11.83
N ASP A 34 4.12 -3.20 11.91
CA ASP A 34 4.84 -2.68 10.75
C ASP A 34 5.00 -3.79 9.69
N CYS A 35 4.84 -3.40 8.44
CA CYS A 35 4.79 -4.30 7.30
C CYS A 35 5.83 -3.92 6.26
N LYS A 36 6.58 -4.90 5.73
CA LYS A 36 7.61 -4.66 4.72
C LYS A 36 7.62 -5.77 3.70
N PHE A 37 7.52 -5.43 2.43
CA PHE A 37 7.53 -6.39 1.35
C PHE A 37 8.13 -5.80 0.08
N LYS A 38 8.58 -6.68 -0.80
CA LYS A 38 9.02 -6.32 -2.15
C LYS A 38 7.83 -6.35 -3.09
N VAL A 39 7.85 -5.49 -4.08
CA VAL A 39 6.91 -5.49 -5.21
C VAL A 39 7.68 -5.57 -6.52
N ASP A 40 6.97 -5.85 -7.60
CA ASP A 40 7.53 -5.80 -8.94
C ASP A 40 8.24 -4.46 -9.23
N GLY A 41 9.26 -4.51 -10.07
CA GLY A 41 10.14 -3.36 -10.31
C GLY A 41 11.21 -3.17 -9.23
N GLY A 42 11.32 -4.08 -8.26
CA GLY A 42 12.41 -4.13 -7.28
C GLY A 42 12.28 -3.14 -6.12
N TYR A 43 11.12 -2.48 -6.00
CA TYR A 43 10.85 -1.57 -4.89
C TYR A 43 10.60 -2.34 -3.60
N VAL A 44 11.03 -1.77 -2.47
CA VAL A 44 10.68 -2.24 -1.13
C VAL A 44 9.72 -1.24 -0.50
N LEU A 45 8.52 -1.69 -0.19
CA LEU A 45 7.52 -0.88 0.50
C LEU A 45 7.56 -1.17 1.99
N LYS A 46 7.28 -0.14 2.79
CA LYS A 46 7.02 -0.22 4.22
C LYS A 46 5.69 0.45 4.51
N TYR A 47 4.78 -0.31 5.12
CA TYR A 47 3.60 0.22 5.79
C TYR A 47 3.86 0.20 7.30
N GLY A 48 3.59 1.31 7.98
CA GLY A 48 3.61 1.36 9.43
C GLY A 48 2.35 0.74 10.01
N ARG A 49 2.39 0.39 11.29
CA ARG A 49 1.21 -0.10 12.04
C ARG A 49 0.00 0.83 11.91
N LYS A 50 0.20 2.15 11.82
CA LYS A 50 -0.84 3.15 11.64
C LYS A 50 -0.63 3.89 10.33
N ILE A 51 -1.65 3.87 9.47
CA ILE A 51 -1.67 4.60 8.21
C ILE A 51 -2.78 5.65 8.31
N THR A 52 -2.49 6.88 7.92
CA THR A 52 -3.47 7.97 7.94
C THR A 52 -3.41 8.75 6.65
N GLY A 53 -4.52 9.35 6.26
CA GLY A 53 -4.57 10.28 5.14
C GLY A 53 -5.94 10.90 4.98
N LYS A 54 -6.12 11.60 3.88
CA LYS A 54 -7.42 12.09 3.42
C LYS A 54 -7.73 11.45 2.08
N VAL A 55 -8.94 10.94 1.93
CA VAL A 55 -9.44 10.35 0.68
C VAL A 55 -10.49 11.25 0.06
N GLU A 56 -10.36 11.46 -1.23
CA GLU A 56 -11.31 12.12 -2.13
C GLU A 56 -11.45 11.24 -3.37
N ALA A 57 -12.42 11.53 -4.25
CA ALA A 57 -12.62 10.74 -5.47
C ALA A 57 -11.33 10.69 -6.31
N GLY A 58 -10.73 9.51 -6.43
CA GLY A 58 -9.50 9.30 -7.18
C GLY A 58 -8.22 9.87 -6.54
N ALA A 59 -8.25 10.35 -5.29
CA ALA A 59 -7.06 10.90 -4.63
C ALA A 59 -6.91 10.49 -3.16
N LEU A 60 -5.69 10.09 -2.78
CA LEU A 60 -5.22 9.99 -1.41
C LEU A 60 -4.20 11.10 -1.18
N THR A 61 -4.42 11.95 -0.17
CA THR A 61 -3.54 13.07 0.17
C THR A 61 -3.17 13.04 1.65
N ASN A 62 -2.10 13.76 2.02
CA ASN A 62 -1.57 13.78 3.39
C ASN A 62 -1.33 12.37 3.96
N LEU A 63 -0.88 11.46 3.09
CA LEU A 63 -0.66 10.07 3.44
C LEU A 63 0.55 9.95 4.36
N LYS A 64 0.38 9.22 5.46
CA LYS A 64 1.43 8.94 6.44
C LYS A 64 1.42 7.46 6.80
N GLY A 65 2.60 6.95 7.16
CA GLY A 65 2.77 5.54 7.47
C GLY A 65 2.98 4.65 6.26
N VAL A 66 3.21 5.22 5.07
CA VAL A 66 3.60 4.47 3.86
C VAL A 66 4.91 5.04 3.34
N SER A 67 5.88 4.17 3.08
CA SER A 67 7.21 4.57 2.62
C SER A 67 7.78 3.59 1.61
N VAL A 68 8.61 4.08 0.71
CA VAL A 68 9.36 3.28 -0.26
C VAL A 68 10.85 3.44 0.00
N LYS A 69 11.62 2.37 -0.23
CA LYS A 69 13.07 2.41 -0.18
C LYS A 69 13.63 2.79 -1.56
N ILE A 70 14.43 3.86 -1.60
CA ILE A 70 15.16 4.29 -2.80
C ILE A 70 16.64 4.35 -2.44
N LEU A 71 17.47 3.61 -3.19
CA LEU A 71 18.87 3.38 -2.88
C LEU A 71 19.05 2.86 -1.44
N PHE A 72 19.51 3.71 -0.53
CA PHE A 72 19.81 3.38 0.87
C PHE A 72 18.87 4.07 1.86
N ALA A 73 17.94 4.90 1.40
CA ALA A 73 17.07 5.72 2.25
C ALA A 73 15.58 5.39 2.07
N TRP A 74 14.81 5.67 3.11
CA TRP A 74 13.35 5.54 3.11
C TRP A 74 12.71 6.89 2.84
N PHE A 75 11.75 6.91 1.92
CA PHE A 75 11.02 8.11 1.56
C PHE A 75 9.53 7.90 1.75
N SER A 76 8.86 8.91 2.28
CA SER A 76 7.41 8.85 2.52
C SER A 76 6.65 9.03 1.21
N ILE A 77 5.67 8.16 0.98
CA ILE A 77 4.68 8.36 -0.07
C ILE A 77 3.61 9.29 0.51
N GLY A 78 3.52 10.51 -0.02
CA GLY A 78 2.67 11.57 0.53
C GLY A 78 1.29 11.65 -0.10
N SER A 79 1.16 11.20 -1.35
CA SER A 79 -0.12 11.14 -2.05
C SER A 79 -0.13 10.05 -3.12
N VAL A 80 -1.34 9.62 -3.46
CA VAL A 80 -1.62 8.71 -4.57
C VAL A 80 -2.80 9.26 -5.36
N ALA A 81 -2.66 9.39 -6.67
CA ALA A 81 -3.74 9.86 -7.54
C ALA A 81 -4.06 8.83 -8.60
N ARG A 82 -5.35 8.56 -8.81
CA ARG A 82 -5.83 7.69 -9.88
C ARG A 82 -6.02 8.49 -11.16
N SER A 83 -5.58 7.91 -12.26
CA SER A 83 -5.77 8.41 -13.62
C SER A 83 -6.17 7.22 -14.49
N ASP A 84 -7.47 7.07 -14.73
CA ASP A 84 -8.06 5.98 -15.51
C ASP A 84 -7.58 4.58 -15.03
N ALA A 85 -6.69 3.96 -15.82
CA ALA A 85 -6.13 2.64 -15.58
C ALA A 85 -4.79 2.65 -14.83
N ALA A 86 -4.37 3.80 -14.29
CA ALA A 86 -3.10 3.95 -13.58
C ALA A 86 -3.26 4.63 -12.21
N LEU A 87 -2.34 4.29 -11.31
CA LEU A 87 -2.12 4.95 -10.02
C LEU A 87 -0.76 5.66 -10.05
N ASN A 88 -0.78 6.94 -9.70
CA ASN A 88 0.39 7.79 -9.61
C ASN A 88 0.76 7.98 -8.15
N PHE A 89 1.96 7.55 -7.77
CA PHE A 89 2.49 7.66 -6.41
C PHE A 89 3.46 8.84 -6.35
N TYR A 90 3.31 9.69 -5.33
CA TYR A 90 4.14 10.89 -5.18
C TYR A 90 5.00 10.82 -3.92
N VAL A 91 6.28 11.11 -4.12
CA VAL A 91 7.33 11.14 -3.09
C VAL A 91 8.02 12.50 -3.18
N GLY A 92 7.45 13.48 -2.49
CA GLY A 92 7.85 14.89 -2.65
C GLY A 92 7.64 15.34 -4.11
N PRO A 93 8.68 15.88 -4.79
CA PRO A 93 8.57 16.30 -6.19
C PRO A 93 8.63 15.14 -7.20
N LEU A 94 8.96 13.92 -6.75
CA LEU A 94 9.08 12.75 -7.61
C LEU A 94 7.74 12.02 -7.73
N SER A 95 7.51 11.39 -8.87
CA SER A 95 6.34 10.54 -9.08
C SER A 95 6.70 9.28 -9.88
N ALA A 96 5.90 8.24 -9.70
CA ALA A 96 5.93 7.02 -10.50
C ALA A 96 4.50 6.51 -10.73
N SER A 97 4.25 5.99 -11.93
CA SER A 97 2.93 5.54 -12.36
C SER A 97 2.93 4.02 -12.56
N PHE A 98 1.90 3.36 -12.04
CA PHE A 98 1.73 1.91 -12.13
C PHE A 98 0.31 1.58 -12.56
N PRO A 99 0.10 0.52 -13.37
CA PRO A 99 -1.24 0.14 -13.79
C PRO A 99 -2.07 -0.36 -12.59
N VAL A 100 -3.38 -0.09 -12.61
CA VAL A 100 -4.32 -0.51 -11.55
C VAL A 100 -4.33 -2.03 -11.37
N SER A 101 -4.05 -2.79 -12.43
CA SER A 101 -3.95 -4.26 -12.41
C SER A 101 -2.94 -4.78 -11.38
N ASN A 102 -1.87 -4.03 -11.08
CA ASN A 102 -0.88 -4.42 -10.08
C ASN A 102 -1.43 -4.42 -8.63
N PHE A 103 -2.65 -3.92 -8.43
CA PHE A 103 -3.27 -3.73 -7.13
C PHE A 103 -4.60 -4.51 -7.03
N GLU A 104 -4.85 -5.46 -7.93
CA GLU A 104 -6.03 -6.33 -7.88
C GLU A 104 -5.99 -7.28 -6.69
N GLU A 105 -4.81 -7.61 -6.19
CA GLU A 105 -4.62 -8.46 -5.01
C GLU A 105 -4.04 -7.65 -3.84
N CYS A 106 -4.40 -8.04 -2.63
CA CYS A 106 -3.84 -7.42 -1.43
C CYS A 106 -2.49 -8.09 -1.12
N PRO A 107 -1.37 -7.34 -1.05
CA PRO A 107 -0.09 -7.94 -0.70
C PRO A 107 -0.12 -8.43 0.75
N SER A 108 0.35 -9.65 0.98
CA SER A 108 0.52 -10.17 2.32
C SER A 108 1.77 -9.60 2.97
N CYS A 109 1.68 -9.35 4.27
CA CYS A 109 2.74 -8.68 4.99
C CYS A 109 4.03 -9.50 5.14
N SER A 110 3.92 -10.83 5.10
CA SER A 110 5.05 -11.75 5.30
C SER A 110 5.76 -12.13 3.99
N CYS A 111 5.00 -12.22 2.89
CA CYS A 111 5.41 -12.86 1.64
C CYS A 111 5.11 -12.00 0.40
N GLY A 112 4.53 -10.80 0.56
CA GLY A 112 4.09 -9.98 -0.57
C GLY A 112 2.99 -10.69 -1.35
N PHE A 113 3.17 -10.80 -2.67
CA PHE A 113 2.25 -11.54 -3.56
C PHE A 113 2.61 -13.03 -3.70
N ASP A 114 3.73 -13.48 -3.14
CA ASP A 114 4.32 -14.81 -3.38
C ASP A 114 3.96 -15.86 -2.30
N CYS A 115 2.83 -15.73 -1.62
CA CYS A 115 2.58 -16.56 -0.44
C CYS A 115 2.38 -18.06 -0.70
N ALA A 116 1.91 -18.43 -1.90
CA ALA A 116 1.81 -19.83 -2.31
C ALA A 116 3.18 -20.53 -2.35
N THR A 117 4.24 -19.81 -2.70
CA THR A 117 5.62 -20.32 -2.73
C THR A 117 6.25 -20.33 -1.34
N ALA A 118 5.95 -19.33 -0.50
CA ALA A 118 6.46 -19.24 0.87
C ALA A 118 5.90 -20.36 1.79
N ALA A 119 4.62 -20.71 1.64
CA ALA A 119 4.00 -21.82 2.38
C ALA A 119 4.57 -23.20 1.98
N ALA A 120 4.90 -23.37 0.69
CA ALA A 120 5.53 -24.58 0.17
C ALA A 120 6.99 -24.75 0.67
N ALA A 121 7.74 -23.65 0.83
CA ALA A 121 9.09 -23.68 1.40
C ALA A 121 9.08 -24.07 2.90
N LEU A 122 8.08 -23.59 3.67
CA LEU A 122 7.91 -23.93 5.09
C LEU A 122 7.52 -25.39 5.33
N SER A 123 6.94 -26.08 4.33
CA SER A 123 6.53 -27.48 4.44
C SER A 123 7.57 -28.48 3.91
N ALA A 124 8.67 -28.00 3.32
CA ALA A 124 9.79 -28.83 2.86
C ALA A 124 10.95 -28.95 3.88
N GLU A 125 10.88 -28.22 5.01
CA GLU A 125 11.85 -28.28 6.12
C GLU A 125 11.33 -29.04 7.37
N SER A 126 10.26 -29.82 7.25
CA SER A 126 9.74 -30.69 8.34
C SER A 126 9.97 -32.18 8.09
#